data_AF-A0A7J6PPR3-F1
#
_entry.id   AF-A0A7J6PPR3-F1
#
_cell.length_a   1.000
_cell.length_b   1.000
_cell.length_c   1.000
_cell.angle_alpha   90.00
_cell.angle_beta   90.00
_cell.angle_gamma   90.00
#
_symmetry.space_group_name_H-M   'P 1'
#
loop_
_entity.id
_entity.type
_entity.pdbx_description
1 polymer ?
#
loop_
_entity_poly.entity_id
_entity_poly.type
_entity_poly.pdbx_seq_one_letter_code
_entity_poly.pdbx_strand_id
1 'polypeptide(L)'
;MKKKSAAAAGLCEWVINIIMYYDVVITVEPKKQSLREANEMLAGANERLAIVQAQVAELQAKLAKLVAEFDAAIAEKDAVMAEAQKCQNKLEMAQRLIGALGANGVIWEQTVSQIAVDLEVMPGDVLVACSFVSYVGVFTRQYREDCINTFVEFLNKNNVPLSGKCDPLSILASEADMAGWATQGLPSDR
;
A
#
# COMPACT_ATOMS: atom_id res chain seq x y z
N MET A 1 106.06 5.44 34.79
CA MET A 1 106.06 6.71 35.56
C MET A 1 105.85 6.52 37.07
N LYS A 2 104.90 5.67 37.55
CA LYS A 2 104.59 5.48 38.99
C LYS A 2 105.77 5.18 39.92
N LYS A 3 106.78 4.42 39.46
CA LYS A 3 108.01 4.09 40.25
C LYS A 3 109.05 5.23 40.36
N LYS A 4 108.94 6.30 39.55
CA LYS A 4 109.91 7.43 39.54
C LYS A 4 109.32 8.77 39.99
N SER A 5 108.03 9.04 39.72
CA SER A 5 107.31 10.20 40.24
C SER A 5 105.79 9.95 40.16
N ALA A 6 105.12 9.98 41.31
CA ALA A 6 103.67 9.76 41.40
C ALA A 6 102.89 10.90 40.72
N ALA A 7 103.33 12.15 40.88
CA ALA A 7 102.73 13.32 40.25
C ALA A 7 102.83 13.27 38.72
N ALA A 8 103.99 12.89 38.17
CA ALA A 8 104.18 12.74 36.72
C ALA A 8 103.38 11.56 36.14
N ALA A 9 103.15 10.51 36.94
CA ALA A 9 102.32 9.40 36.52
C ALA A 9 100.83 9.77 36.42
N GLY A 10 100.31 10.55 37.37
CA GLY A 10 98.95 11.08 37.31
C GLY A 10 98.72 11.98 36.09
N LEU A 11 99.70 12.81 35.73
CA LEU A 11 99.66 13.64 34.53
C LEU A 11 99.64 12.81 33.23
N CYS A 12 100.49 11.79 33.10
CA CYS A 12 100.46 10.91 31.92
C CYS A 12 99.13 10.14 31.80
N GLU A 13 98.61 9.63 32.92
CA GLU A 13 97.33 8.92 32.96
C GLU A 13 96.17 9.86 32.59
N TRP A 14 96.22 11.11 33.07
CA TRP A 14 95.28 12.15 32.67
C TRP A 14 95.34 12.46 31.16
N VAL A 15 96.53 12.62 30.58
CA VAL A 15 96.67 12.88 29.13
C VAL A 15 96.15 11.71 28.29
N ILE A 16 96.42 10.46 28.69
CA ILE A 16 95.91 9.27 27.98
C ILE A 16 94.38 9.24 28.04
N ASN A 17 93.79 9.51 29.21
CA ASN A 17 92.33 9.59 29.36
C ASN A 17 91.71 10.73 28.54
N ILE A 18 92.39 11.87 28.41
CA ILE A 18 91.94 12.99 27.56
C ILE A 18 91.92 12.59 26.07
N ILE A 19 92.94 11.87 25.59
CA ILE A 19 93.00 11.41 24.18
C ILE A 19 91.92 10.34 23.91
N MET A 20 91.77 9.36 24.81
CA MET A 20 90.72 8.34 24.68
C MET A 20 89.31 8.96 24.74
N TYR A 21 89.12 9.97 25.59
CA TYR A 21 87.88 10.73 25.65
C TYR A 21 87.62 11.48 24.33
N TYR A 22 88.65 12.11 23.74
CA TYR A 22 88.54 12.80 22.46
C TYR A 22 88.08 11.87 21.33
N ASP A 23 88.70 10.71 21.15
CA ASP A 23 88.32 9.76 20.09
C ASP A 23 86.86 9.26 20.23
N VAL A 24 86.42 9.05 21.46
CA VAL A 24 85.03 8.69 21.77
C VAL A 24 84.08 9.85 21.51
N VAL A 25 84.45 11.08 21.87
CA VAL A 25 83.62 12.27 21.65
C VAL A 25 83.38 12.50 20.15
N ILE A 26 84.42 12.37 19.31
CA ILE A 26 84.28 12.54 17.85
C ILE A 26 83.28 11.54 17.24
N THR A 27 83.21 10.32 17.76
CA THR A 27 82.29 9.28 17.27
C THR A 27 80.90 9.35 17.90
N VAL A 28 80.78 9.83 19.15
CA VAL A 28 79.53 9.82 19.92
C VAL A 28 78.74 11.12 19.74
N GLU A 29 79.38 12.28 19.59
CA GLU A 29 78.66 13.55 19.37
C GLU A 29 77.78 13.57 18.13
N PRO A 30 78.22 13.10 16.95
CA PRO A 30 77.36 13.07 15.76
C PRO A 30 76.14 12.16 15.97
N LYS A 31 76.32 11.05 16.70
CA LYS A 31 75.22 10.14 17.04
C LYS A 31 74.24 10.76 18.02
N LYS A 32 74.73 11.49 19.03
CA LYS A 32 73.88 12.25 19.97
C LYS A 32 73.10 13.34 19.24
N GLN A 33 73.72 14.03 18.31
CA GLN A 33 73.06 15.07 17.51
C GLN A 33 72.00 14.48 16.58
N SER A 34 72.32 13.42 15.84
CA SER A 34 71.36 12.70 15.00
C SER A 34 70.19 12.13 15.80
N LEU A 35 70.46 11.58 17.00
CA LEU A 35 69.41 11.09 17.90
C LEU A 35 68.50 12.23 18.40
N ARG A 36 69.07 13.41 18.70
CA ARG A 36 68.28 14.59 19.08
C ARG A 36 67.38 15.04 17.94
N GLU A 37 67.91 15.16 16.73
CA GLU A 37 67.14 15.55 15.54
C GLU A 37 66.02 14.55 15.21
N ALA A 38 66.31 13.25 15.30
CA ALA A 38 65.30 12.21 15.08
C ALA A 38 64.19 12.25 16.14
N ASN A 39 64.53 12.51 17.41
CA ASN A 39 63.55 12.66 18.49
C ASN A 39 62.69 13.91 18.31
N GLU A 40 63.28 15.04 17.89
CA GLU A 40 62.54 16.27 17.58
C GLU A 40 61.58 16.07 16.41
N MET A 41 62.03 15.40 15.34
CA MET A 41 61.19 15.07 14.20
C MET A 41 60.04 14.12 14.58
N LEU A 42 60.33 13.10 15.39
CA LEU A 42 59.32 12.16 15.89
C LEU A 42 58.29 12.85 16.79
N ALA A 43 58.73 13.76 17.65
CA ALA A 43 57.84 14.57 18.49
C ALA A 43 56.89 15.42 17.62
N GLY A 44 57.41 16.13 16.62
CA GLY A 44 56.60 16.92 15.70
C GLY A 44 55.64 16.09 14.84
N ALA A 45 56.04 14.89 14.42
CA ALA A 45 55.16 13.98 13.69
C ALA A 45 54.01 13.44 14.56
N ASN A 46 54.30 13.09 15.83
CA ASN A 46 53.29 12.64 16.79
C ASN A 46 52.29 13.74 17.14
N GLU A 47 52.73 14.99 17.26
CA GLU A 47 51.84 16.13 17.50
C GLU A 47 50.86 16.33 16.31
N ARG A 48 51.37 16.27 15.07
CA ARG A 48 50.53 16.33 13.87
C ARG A 48 49.55 15.15 13.80
N LEU A 49 50.01 13.95 14.13
CA LEU A 49 49.16 12.76 14.16
C LEU A 49 48.01 12.93 15.17
N ALA A 50 48.31 13.44 16.37
CA ALA A 50 47.31 13.68 17.41
C ALA A 50 46.23 14.68 16.96
N ILE A 51 46.64 15.77 16.28
CA ILE A 51 45.71 16.76 15.72
C ILE A 51 44.78 16.11 14.68
N VAL A 52 45.35 15.36 13.73
CA VAL A 52 44.56 14.70 12.67
C VAL A 52 43.62 13.65 13.26
N GLN A 53 44.08 12.86 14.23
CA GLN A 53 43.23 11.87 14.91
C GLN A 53 42.06 12.53 15.65
N ALA A 54 42.29 13.67 16.32
CA ALA A 54 41.23 14.43 16.97
C ALA A 54 40.19 14.94 15.96
N GLN A 55 40.64 15.46 14.81
CA GLN A 55 39.74 15.90 13.74
C GLN A 55 38.93 14.75 13.14
N VAL A 56 39.56 13.59 12.92
CA VAL A 56 38.87 12.39 12.43
C VAL A 56 37.82 11.93 13.42
N ALA A 57 38.13 11.89 14.71
CA ALA A 57 37.17 11.52 15.76
C ALA A 57 35.97 12.48 15.81
N GLU A 58 36.21 13.79 15.69
CA GLU A 58 35.15 14.80 15.63
C GLU A 58 34.25 14.62 14.40
N LEU A 59 34.84 14.42 13.22
CA LEU A 59 34.08 14.22 11.98
C LEU A 59 33.29 12.91 12.01
N GLN A 60 33.85 11.84 12.55
CA GLN A 60 33.14 10.57 12.73
C GLN A 60 31.95 10.71 13.68
N ALA A 61 32.10 11.45 14.78
CA ALA A 61 31.00 11.72 15.70
C ALA A 61 29.88 12.53 15.03
N LYS A 62 30.23 13.57 14.25
CA LYS A 62 29.25 14.35 13.47
C LYS A 62 28.56 13.49 12.42
N LEU A 63 29.30 12.65 11.70
CA LEU A 63 28.75 11.75 10.69
C LEU A 63 27.78 10.76 11.31
N ALA A 64 28.15 10.13 12.43
CA ALA A 64 27.29 9.17 13.13
C ALA A 64 25.96 9.80 13.56
N LYS A 65 26.01 11.05 14.07
CA LYS A 65 24.79 11.80 14.42
C LYS A 65 23.93 12.06 13.19
N LEU A 66 24.53 12.52 12.10
CA LEU A 66 23.81 12.87 10.88
C LEU A 66 23.18 11.63 10.21
N VAL A 67 23.86 10.49 10.24
CA VAL A 67 23.34 9.21 9.76
C VAL A 67 22.15 8.77 10.61
N ALA A 68 22.24 8.86 11.94
CA ALA A 68 21.12 8.51 12.81
C ALA A 68 19.88 9.40 12.58
N GLU A 69 20.08 10.72 12.41
CA GLU A 69 18.99 11.65 12.10
C GLU A 69 18.38 11.36 10.72
N PHE A 70 19.21 11.03 9.73
CA PHE A 70 18.76 10.67 8.39
C PHE A 70 17.94 9.38 8.36
N ASP A 71 18.43 8.33 9.03
CA ASP A 71 17.73 7.04 9.12
C ASP A 71 16.38 7.18 9.83
N ALA A 72 16.32 7.98 10.90
CA ALA A 72 15.07 8.29 11.59
C ALA A 72 14.08 9.03 10.68
N ALA A 73 14.55 10.04 9.93
CA ALA A 73 13.71 10.79 9.00
C ALA A 73 13.19 9.92 7.83
N ILE A 74 14.00 9.00 7.32
CA ILE A 74 13.57 8.04 6.29
C ILE A 74 12.50 7.11 6.85
N ALA A 75 12.72 6.55 8.04
CA ALA A 75 11.75 5.64 8.66
C ALA A 75 10.39 6.33 8.88
N GLU A 76 10.40 7.58 9.33
CA GLU A 76 9.18 8.38 9.49
C GLU A 76 8.52 8.67 8.14
N LYS A 77 9.29 9.09 7.12
CA LYS A 77 8.78 9.33 5.77
C LYS A 77 8.09 8.09 5.20
N ASP A 78 8.73 6.93 5.30
CA ASP A 78 8.20 5.68 4.75
C ASP A 78 6.95 5.21 5.49
N ALA A 79 6.90 5.39 6.82
CA ALA A 79 5.69 5.12 7.61
C ALA A 79 4.51 6.01 7.17
N VAL A 80 4.74 7.32 6.99
CA VAL A 80 3.72 8.27 6.54
C VAL A 80 3.26 7.95 5.11
N MET A 81 4.18 7.64 4.19
CA MET A 81 3.83 7.24 2.82
C MET A 81 2.99 5.95 2.80
N ALA A 82 3.35 4.96 3.62
CA ALA A 82 2.60 3.71 3.70
C ALA A 82 1.16 3.95 4.19
N GLU A 83 0.98 4.83 5.18
CA GLU A 83 -0.35 5.15 5.69
C GLU A 83 -1.17 5.99 4.69
N ALA A 84 -0.53 6.94 4.00
CA ALA A 84 -1.14 7.68 2.91
C ALA A 84 -1.64 6.76 1.79
N GLN A 85 -0.83 5.77 1.38
CA GLN A 85 -1.22 4.79 0.37
C GLN A 85 -2.41 3.94 0.82
N LYS A 86 -2.42 3.48 2.07
CA LYS A 86 -3.57 2.73 2.61
C LYS A 86 -4.85 3.58 2.59
N CYS A 87 -4.75 4.86 2.97
CA CYS A 87 -5.88 5.78 2.95
C CYS A 87 -6.40 6.00 1.53
N GLN A 88 -5.50 6.22 0.57
CA GLN A 88 -5.84 6.38 -0.84
C GLN A 88 -6.55 5.15 -1.40
N ASN A 89 -6.04 3.95 -1.12
CA ASN A 89 -6.68 2.70 -1.55
C ASN A 89 -8.10 2.57 -0.96
N LYS A 90 -8.27 2.87 0.34
CA LYS A 90 -9.59 2.85 0.99
C LYS A 90 -10.55 3.85 0.36
N LEU A 91 -10.06 5.06 0.04
CA LEU A 91 -10.86 6.11 -0.57
C LEU A 91 -11.31 5.73 -1.98
N GLU A 92 -10.43 5.16 -2.80
CA GLU A 92 -10.77 4.66 -4.12
C GLU A 92 -11.85 3.56 -4.06
N MET A 93 -11.70 2.61 -3.14
CA MET A 93 -12.71 1.56 -2.92
C MET A 93 -14.06 2.16 -2.49
N ALA A 94 -14.05 3.15 -1.59
CA ALA A 94 -15.26 3.83 -1.14
C ALA A 94 -15.94 4.59 -2.28
N GLN A 95 -15.19 5.32 -3.12
CA GLN A 95 -15.73 6.01 -4.28
C GLN A 95 -16.37 5.05 -5.28
N ARG A 96 -15.71 3.91 -5.56
CA ARG A 96 -16.28 2.88 -6.43
C ARG A 96 -17.59 2.32 -5.87
N LEU A 97 -17.63 2.06 -4.56
CA LEU A 97 -18.84 1.56 -3.89
C LEU A 97 -19.98 2.60 -3.96
N ILE A 98 -19.69 3.88 -3.70
CA ILE A 98 -20.67 4.96 -3.79
C ILE A 98 -21.21 5.08 -5.22
N GLY A 99 -20.34 5.03 -6.23
CA GLY A 99 -20.76 5.06 -7.64
C GLY A 99 -21.68 3.89 -7.98
N ALA A 100 -21.31 2.66 -7.58
CA ALA A 100 -22.14 1.47 -7.80
C ALA A 100 -23.48 1.55 -7.07
N LEU A 101 -23.49 2.03 -5.82
CA LEU A 101 -24.71 2.18 -5.03
C LEU A 101 -25.62 3.26 -5.59
N GLY A 102 -25.07 4.37 -6.07
CA GLY A 102 -25.84 5.45 -6.72
C GLY A 102 -26.56 4.97 -7.97
N ALA A 103 -25.88 4.19 -8.82
CA ALA A 103 -26.50 3.60 -10.02
C ALA A 103 -27.63 2.62 -9.65
N ASN A 104 -27.40 1.74 -8.67
CA ASN A 104 -28.43 0.81 -8.18
C ASN A 104 -29.60 1.53 -7.50
N GLY A 105 -29.34 2.66 -6.82
CA GLY A 105 -30.37 3.45 -6.16
C GLY A 105 -31.44 3.95 -7.13
N VAL A 106 -31.04 4.43 -8.31
CA VAL A 106 -31.98 4.86 -9.37
C VAL A 106 -32.82 3.68 -9.87
N ILE A 107 -32.18 2.51 -10.07
CA ILE A 107 -32.89 1.30 -10.50
C ILE A 107 -33.89 0.85 -9.43
N TRP A 108 -33.50 0.87 -8.15
CA TRP A 108 -34.39 0.51 -7.05
C TRP A 108 -35.57 1.47 -6.94
N GLU A 109 -35.34 2.78 -7.09
CA GLU A 109 -36.41 3.78 -7.10
C GLU A 109 -37.40 3.52 -8.23
N GLN A 110 -36.90 3.26 -9.45
CA GLN A 110 -37.74 2.88 -10.60
C GLN A 110 -38.50 1.58 -10.34
N THR A 111 -37.84 0.58 -9.76
CA THR A 111 -38.45 -0.72 -9.45
C THR A 111 -39.55 -0.57 -8.41
N VAL A 112 -39.32 0.22 -7.35
CA VAL A 112 -40.34 0.50 -6.32
C VAL A 112 -41.52 1.25 -6.92
N SER A 113 -41.28 2.24 -7.78
CA SER A 113 -42.35 2.95 -8.49
C SER A 113 -43.15 2.01 -9.39
N GLN A 114 -42.48 1.09 -10.10
CA GLN A 114 -43.16 0.11 -10.95
C GLN A 114 -43.99 -0.87 -10.13
N ILE A 115 -43.44 -1.40 -9.03
CA ILE A 115 -44.17 -2.28 -8.10
C ILE A 115 -45.41 -1.59 -7.53
N ALA A 116 -45.34 -0.29 -7.23
CA ALA A 116 -46.49 0.46 -6.73
C ALA A 116 -47.62 0.52 -7.78
N VAL A 117 -47.28 0.72 -9.05
CA VAL A 117 -48.24 0.69 -10.18
C VAL A 117 -48.78 -0.73 -10.36
N ASP A 118 -47.91 -1.74 -10.36
CA ASP A 118 -48.28 -3.14 -10.52
C ASP A 118 -49.23 -3.60 -9.41
N LEU A 119 -49.01 -3.15 -8.17
CA LEU A 119 -49.87 -3.46 -7.02
C LEU A 119 -51.28 -2.88 -7.16
N GLU A 120 -51.43 -1.73 -7.83
CA GLU A 120 -52.73 -1.10 -8.08
C GLU A 120 -53.57 -1.92 -9.07
N VAL A 121 -52.94 -2.43 -10.14
CA VAL A 121 -53.61 -3.19 -11.21
C VAL A 121 -53.71 -4.70 -10.94
N MET A 122 -52.88 -5.23 -10.04
CA MET A 122 -52.80 -6.66 -9.69
C MET A 122 -54.17 -7.31 -9.39
N PRO A 123 -55.08 -6.71 -8.59
CA PRO A 123 -56.37 -7.36 -8.30
C PRO A 123 -57.22 -7.62 -9.54
N GLY A 124 -57.25 -6.67 -10.49
CA GLY A 124 -57.98 -6.83 -11.75
C GLY A 124 -57.36 -7.91 -12.62
N ASP A 125 -56.03 -7.92 -12.73
CA ASP A 125 -55.30 -8.92 -13.51
C ASP A 125 -55.50 -10.34 -12.96
N VAL A 126 -55.42 -10.50 -11.64
CA VAL A 126 -55.68 -11.79 -10.96
C VAL A 126 -57.12 -12.25 -11.20
N LEU A 127 -58.11 -11.36 -11.18
CA LEU A 127 -59.50 -11.72 -11.47
C LEU A 127 -59.69 -12.23 -12.91
N VAL A 128 -59.03 -11.62 -13.88
CA VAL A 128 -59.05 -12.08 -15.28
C VAL A 128 -58.38 -13.44 -15.41
N ALA A 129 -57.22 -13.64 -14.79
CA ALA A 129 -56.54 -14.94 -14.78
C ALA A 129 -57.38 -16.04 -14.12
N CYS A 130 -57.97 -15.77 -12.95
CA CYS A 130 -58.84 -16.71 -12.24
C CYS A 130 -60.09 -17.07 -13.05
N SER A 131 -60.73 -16.10 -13.70
CA SER A 131 -61.92 -16.35 -14.52
C SER A 131 -61.57 -17.18 -15.77
N PHE A 132 -60.41 -16.93 -16.38
CA PHE A 132 -59.90 -17.71 -17.51
C PHE A 132 -59.68 -19.18 -17.14
N VAL A 133 -58.94 -19.47 -16.06
CA VAL A 133 -58.66 -20.85 -15.61
C VAL A 133 -59.94 -21.57 -15.19
N SER A 134 -60.87 -20.87 -14.54
CA SER A 134 -62.09 -21.49 -13.99
C SER A 134 -63.14 -21.82 -15.05
N TYR A 135 -63.30 -20.98 -16.08
CA TYR A 135 -64.46 -21.06 -16.98
C TYR A 135 -64.11 -21.19 -18.47
N VAL A 136 -62.93 -20.74 -18.89
CA VAL A 136 -62.64 -20.51 -20.32
C VAL A 136 -61.87 -21.67 -20.98
N GLY A 137 -61.26 -22.56 -20.18
CA GLY A 137 -60.40 -23.64 -20.68
C GLY A 137 -61.05 -24.58 -21.71
N VAL A 138 -62.36 -24.82 -21.63
CA VAL A 138 -63.07 -25.77 -22.49
C VAL A 138 -63.37 -25.26 -23.91
N PHE A 139 -63.22 -23.96 -24.16
CA PHE A 139 -63.63 -23.34 -25.42
C PHE A 139 -62.52 -23.30 -26.48
N THR A 140 -62.90 -23.00 -27.72
CA THR A 140 -61.96 -22.78 -28.83
C THR A 140 -61.28 -21.41 -28.72
N ARG A 141 -60.09 -21.25 -29.31
CA ARG A 141 -59.28 -20.03 -29.21
C ARG A 141 -60.08 -18.74 -29.42
N GLN A 142 -60.84 -18.65 -30.52
CA GLN A 142 -61.61 -17.45 -30.85
C GLN A 142 -62.63 -17.10 -29.76
N TYR A 143 -63.33 -18.12 -29.24
CA TYR A 143 -64.30 -17.91 -28.16
C TYR A 143 -63.61 -17.58 -26.83
N ARG A 144 -62.39 -18.10 -26.58
CA ARG A 144 -61.59 -17.71 -25.41
C ARG A 144 -61.20 -16.23 -25.45
N GLU A 145 -60.78 -15.73 -26.61
CA GLU A 145 -60.45 -14.32 -26.82
C GLU A 145 -61.70 -13.43 -26.59
N ASP A 146 -62.86 -13.82 -27.14
CA ASP A 146 -64.13 -13.11 -26.91
C ASP A 146 -64.53 -13.08 -25.42
N CYS A 147 -64.34 -14.20 -24.70
CA CYS A 147 -64.61 -14.28 -23.26
C CYS A 147 -63.71 -13.34 -22.44
N ILE A 148 -62.40 -13.34 -22.72
CA ILE A 148 -61.44 -12.45 -22.03
C ILE A 148 -61.81 -10.99 -22.29
N ASN A 149 -62.11 -10.62 -23.54
CA ASN A 149 -62.52 -9.26 -23.89
C ASN A 149 -63.78 -8.84 -23.12
N THR A 150 -64.76 -9.74 -23.00
CA THR A 150 -65.99 -9.50 -22.22
C THR A 150 -65.69 -9.26 -20.74
N PHE A 151 -64.79 -10.05 -20.14
CA PHE A 151 -64.39 -9.87 -18.74
C PHE A 151 -63.64 -8.55 -18.52
N VAL A 152 -62.71 -8.21 -19.41
CA VAL A 152 -61.96 -6.95 -19.36
C VAL A 152 -62.90 -5.75 -19.50
N GLU A 153 -63.86 -5.79 -20.43
CA GLU A 153 -64.89 -4.75 -20.54
C GLU A 153 -65.75 -4.62 -19.29
N PHE A 154 -66.15 -5.74 -18.68
CA PHE A 154 -66.93 -5.74 -17.46
C PHE A 154 -66.16 -5.09 -16.30
N LEU A 155 -64.88 -5.43 -16.12
CA LEU A 155 -64.03 -4.86 -15.07
C LEU A 155 -63.79 -3.37 -15.29
N ASN A 156 -63.54 -2.94 -16.53
CA ASN A 156 -63.41 -1.52 -16.89
C ASN A 156 -64.70 -0.74 -16.60
N LYS A 157 -65.88 -1.29 -16.95
CA LYS A 157 -67.19 -0.65 -16.65
C LYS A 157 -67.43 -0.47 -15.15
N ASN A 158 -66.83 -1.31 -14.32
CA ASN A 158 -66.94 -1.25 -12.86
C ASN A 158 -65.78 -0.49 -12.19
N ASN A 159 -64.92 0.19 -12.97
CA ASN A 159 -63.75 0.94 -12.48
C ASN A 159 -62.77 0.09 -11.66
N VAL A 160 -62.59 -1.18 -12.02
CA VAL A 160 -61.53 -2.02 -11.45
C VAL A 160 -60.23 -1.73 -12.19
N PRO A 161 -59.14 -1.31 -11.51
CA PRO A 161 -57.84 -1.12 -12.15
C PRO A 161 -57.31 -2.44 -12.73
N LEU A 162 -56.79 -2.38 -13.95
CA LEU A 162 -56.26 -3.53 -14.68
C LEU A 162 -55.19 -3.10 -15.68
N SER A 163 -54.26 -4.00 -15.98
CA SER A 163 -53.19 -3.72 -16.93
C SER A 163 -53.75 -3.55 -18.34
N GLY A 164 -53.19 -2.59 -19.11
CA GLY A 164 -53.69 -2.25 -20.45
C GLY A 164 -53.66 -3.41 -21.47
N LYS A 165 -52.85 -4.44 -21.22
CA LYS A 165 -52.90 -5.74 -21.92
C LYS A 165 -52.96 -6.85 -20.88
N CYS A 166 -54.15 -7.09 -20.35
CA CYS A 166 -54.40 -8.16 -19.39
C CYS A 166 -54.43 -9.52 -20.11
N ASP A 167 -53.28 -10.19 -20.17
CA ASP A 167 -53.16 -11.53 -20.74
C ASP A 167 -53.04 -12.59 -19.62
N PRO A 168 -54.02 -13.50 -19.47
CA PRO A 168 -53.98 -14.55 -18.46
C PRO A 168 -52.70 -15.37 -18.46
N LEU A 169 -52.12 -15.62 -19.66
CA LEU A 169 -50.93 -16.46 -19.77
C LEU A 169 -49.69 -15.74 -19.21
N SER A 170 -49.52 -14.44 -19.47
CA SER A 170 -48.39 -13.66 -18.94
C SER A 170 -48.49 -13.41 -17.43
N ILE A 171 -49.70 -13.50 -16.87
CA ILE A 171 -49.93 -13.38 -15.42
C ILE A 171 -49.58 -14.69 -14.70
N LEU A 172 -49.88 -15.84 -15.33
CA LEU A 172 -49.74 -17.15 -14.70
C LEU A 172 -48.39 -17.82 -14.94
N ALA A 173 -47.67 -17.44 -16.00
CA ALA A 173 -46.42 -18.05 -16.40
C ALA A 173 -45.39 -17.01 -16.84
N SER A 174 -44.14 -17.19 -16.42
CA SER A 174 -43.04 -16.38 -16.93
C SER A 174 -42.59 -16.86 -18.31
N GLU A 175 -41.90 -16.00 -19.06
CA GLU A 175 -41.27 -16.39 -20.33
C GLU A 175 -40.28 -17.55 -20.16
N ALA A 176 -39.62 -17.63 -19.00
CA ALA A 176 -38.71 -18.73 -18.67
C ALA A 176 -39.46 -20.06 -18.51
N ASP A 177 -40.63 -20.05 -17.87
CA ASP A 177 -41.46 -21.24 -17.72
C ASP A 177 -41.96 -21.73 -19.09
N MET A 178 -42.46 -20.81 -19.92
CA MET A 178 -42.91 -21.11 -21.28
C MET A 178 -41.79 -21.68 -22.15
N ALA A 179 -40.58 -21.12 -22.08
CA ALA A 179 -39.40 -21.64 -22.78
C ALA A 179 -39.00 -23.04 -22.25
N GLY A 180 -39.12 -23.25 -20.94
CA GLY A 180 -38.91 -24.56 -20.32
C GLY A 180 -39.87 -25.61 -20.88
N TRP A 181 -41.16 -25.28 -21.00
CA TRP A 181 -42.16 -26.19 -21.56
C TRP A 181 -41.95 -26.46 -23.05
N ALA A 182 -41.56 -25.44 -23.82
CA ALA A 182 -41.21 -25.62 -25.23
C ALA A 182 -40.05 -26.61 -25.40
N THR A 183 -39.05 -26.54 -24.52
CA THR A 183 -37.92 -27.49 -24.49
C THR A 183 -38.37 -28.92 -24.14
N GLN A 184 -39.47 -29.06 -23.40
CA GLN A 184 -40.09 -30.34 -23.05
C GLN A 184 -41.09 -30.85 -24.11
N GLY A 185 -41.20 -30.17 -25.26
CA GLY A 185 -42.02 -30.59 -26.39
C GLY A 185 -43.44 -30.00 -26.43
N LEU A 186 -43.74 -29.00 -25.59
CA LEU A 186 -44.99 -28.25 -25.71
C LEU A 186 -44.93 -27.37 -26.99
N PRO A 187 -46.00 -27.33 -27.81
CA PRO A 187 -46.04 -26.44 -28.97
C PRO A 187 -45.84 -24.97 -28.57
N SER A 188 -45.16 -24.21 -29.42
CA SER A 188 -44.91 -22.78 -29.21
C SER A 188 -46.07 -21.89 -29.71
N ASP A 189 -47.20 -22.49 -30.10
CA ASP A 189 -48.37 -21.75 -30.55
C ASP A 189 -49.27 -21.34 -29.37
N ARG A 190 -50.13 -20.36 -29.62
CA ARG A 190 -51.05 -19.76 -28.65
C ARG A 190 -52.49 -20.01 -29.07
#